data_AF-A0A920QDE4-F1
#
_entry.id   AF-A0A920QDE4-F1
#
_cell.length_a   1.000
_cell.length_b   1.000
_cell.length_c   1.000
_cell.angle_alpha   90.00
_cell.angle_beta   90.00
_cell.angle_gamma   90.00
#
_symmetry.space_group_name_H-M   'P 1'
#
loop_
_entity.id
_entity.type
_entity.pdbx_description
1 polymer ?
#
loop_
_entity_poly.entity_id
_entity_poly.type
_entity_poly.pdbx_seq_one_letter_code
_entity_poly.pdbx_strand_id
1 'polypeptide(L)' 'MAMIAKNCPEHIVTVVDINKERIERWNSNDLPIFEPGLLEVVQQTRGKNLFFHTDIAGAIAETDIFLFL' A
#
# COMPACT_ATOMS: atom_id res chain seq x y z
N MET A 1 4.90 -4.64 1.99
CA MET A 1 4.73 -3.17 1.88
C MET A 1 4.34 -2.52 3.20
N ALA A 2 3.29 -2.97 3.90
CA ALA A 2 2.84 -2.36 5.16
C ALA A 2 3.94 -2.29 6.25
N MET A 3 4.76 -3.35 6.39
CA MET A 3 5.92 -3.34 7.30
C MET A 3 7.04 -2.38 6.88
N ILE A 4 7.24 -2.16 5.58
CA ILE A 4 8.21 -1.18 5.08
C ILE A 4 7.74 0.22 5.48
N ALA A 5 6.47 0.54 5.20
CA ALA A 5 5.89 1.82 5.59
C ALA A 5 5.92 2.05 7.11
N LYS A 6 5.73 1.00 7.91
CA LYS A 6 5.80 1.08 9.38
C LYS A 6 7.21 1.36 9.90
N ASN A 7 8.22 0.69 9.34
CA ASN A 7 9.60 0.76 9.84
C ASN A 7 10.41 1.92 9.20
N CYS A 8 9.94 2.46 8.07
CA CYS A 8 10.57 3.57 7.35
C CYS A 8 9.55 4.70 7.14
N PRO A 9 9.16 5.42 8.21
CA PRO A 9 8.12 6.46 8.16
C PRO A 9 8.46 7.65 7.25
N GLU A 10 9.75 7.88 6.97
CA GLU A 10 10.29 8.92 6.11
C GLU A 10 10.11 8.64 4.61
N HIS A 11 9.79 7.40 4.24
CA HIS A 11 9.63 6.97 2.86
C HIS A 11 8.17 6.74 2.50
N ILE A 12 7.80 7.19 1.30
CA ILE A 12 6.48 6.96 0.72
C ILE A 12 6.47 5.57 0.06
N VAL A 13 5.49 4.76 0.44
CA VAL A 13 5.26 3.42 -0.10
C VAL A 13 3.93 3.43 -0.82
N THR A 14 3.96 3.27 -2.14
CA THR A 14 2.78 3.20 -2.98
C THR A 14 2.60 1.79 -3.52
N VAL A 15 1.47 1.17 -3.23
CA VAL A 15 1.09 -0.15 -3.76
C VAL A 15 0.11 0.06 -4.90
N VAL A 16 0.43 -0.48 -6.07
CA VAL A 16 -0.43 -0.44 -7.25
C VAL A 16 -0.81 -1.83 -7.71
N ASP A 17 -2.06 -2.00 -8.13
CA ASP A 17 -2.58 -3.25 -8.70
C ASP A 17 -3.61 -2.92 -9.80
N ILE A 18 -3.66 -3.73 -10.84
CA ILE A 18 -4.65 -3.62 -11.92
C ILE A 18 -6.07 -3.92 -11.41
N ASN A 19 -6.20 -4.70 -10.34
CA ASN A 19 -7.46 -5.08 -9.75
C ASN A 19 -7.99 -3.96 -8.82
N LYS A 20 -8.96 -3.21 -9.34
CA LYS A 20 -9.61 -2.11 -8.62
C LYS A 20 -10.27 -2.55 -7.31
N GLU A 21 -10.98 -3.67 -7.32
CA GLU A 21 -11.67 -4.20 -6.14
C GLU A 21 -10.66 -4.51 -5.02
N ARG A 22 -9.51 -5.11 -5.37
CA ARG A 22 -8.44 -5.38 -4.40
C ARG A 22 -7.89 -4.09 -3.79
N ILE A 23 -7.68 -3.05 -4.60
CA ILE A 23 -7.21 -1.73 -4.13
C ILE A 23 -8.26 -1.05 -3.24
N GLU A 24 -9.54 -1.14 -3.58
CA GLU A 24 -10.63 -0.63 -2.75
C GLU A 24 -10.67 -1.33 -1.39
N ARG A 25 -10.52 -2.66 -1.37
CA ARG A 25 -10.43 -3.44 -0.12
C ARG A 25 -9.22 -3.03 0.72
N TRP A 26 -8.04 -2.84 0.11
CA TRP A 26 -6.86 -2.31 0.80
C TRP A 26 -7.07 -0.90 1.38
N ASN A 27 -7.94 -0.09 0.78
CA ASN A 27 -8.32 1.23 1.28
C ASN A 27 -9.47 1.19 2.31
N SER A 28 -10.04 0.02 2.57
CA SER A 28 -11.15 -0.19 3.51
C SER A 28 -10.69 -0.85 4.83
N ASN A 29 -11.62 -1.11 5.76
CA ASN A 29 -11.30 -1.92 6.96
C ASN A 29 -11.41 -3.44 6.71
N ASP A 30 -11.95 -3.86 5.57
CA ASP A 30 -12.00 -5.25 5.14
C ASP A 30 -10.85 -5.55 4.16
N LEU A 31 -9.71 -5.95 4.71
CA LEU A 31 -8.52 -6.22 3.89
C LEU A 31 -8.73 -7.46 3.01
N PRO A 32 -8.13 -7.48 1.80
CA PRO A 32 -8.30 -8.59 0.86
C PRO A 32 -7.66 -9.91 1.33
N ILE A 33 -6.83 -9.85 2.36
CA ILE A 33 -6.18 -11.00 2.99
C ILE A 33 -6.27 -10.87 4.51
N PHE A 34 -6.27 -12.01 5.20
CA PHE A 34 -6.19 -12.06 6.65
C PHE A 34 -4.79 -12.49 7.08
N GLU A 35 -4.11 -11.61 7.82
CA GLU A 35 -2.88 -11.90 8.54
C GLU A 35 -2.98 -11.30 9.95
N PRO A 36 -2.59 -12.03 11.00
CA PRO A 36 -2.61 -11.52 12.37
C PRO A 36 -1.82 -10.20 12.51
N GLY A 37 -2.47 -9.15 12.99
CA GLY A 37 -1.86 -7.82 13.21
C GLY A 37 -1.72 -6.94 11.96
N LEU A 38 -2.03 -7.44 10.76
CA LEU A 38 -1.88 -6.66 9.52
C LEU A 38 -2.80 -5.44 9.48
N LEU A 39 -4.06 -5.59 9.90
CA LEU A 39 -5.03 -4.49 9.90
C LEU A 39 -4.53 -3.30 10.74
N GLU A 40 -3.97 -3.58 11.91
CA GLU A 40 -3.41 -2.56 12.80
C GLU A 40 -2.24 -1.82 12.14
N VAL A 41 -1.33 -2.56 11.49
CA VAL A 41 -0.17 -1.98 10.79
C VAL A 41 -0.62 -1.12 9.60
N VAL A 42 -1.58 -1.60 8.81
CA VAL A 42 -2.13 -0.85 7.67
C VAL A 42 -2.82 0.41 8.18
N GLN A 43 -3.65 0.34 9.22
CA GLN A 43 -4.32 1.52 9.78
C GLN A 43 -3.34 2.56 10.35
N GLN A 44 -2.19 2.13 10.89
CA GLN A 44 -1.16 3.04 11.42
C GLN A 44 -0.45 3.85 10.33
N THR A 45 -0.31 3.29 9.13
CA THR A 45 0.55 3.80 8.04
C THR A 45 -0.25 4.34 6.85
N ARG A 46 -1.44 3.80 6.59
CA ARG A 46 -2.31 4.17 5.47
C ARG A 46 -2.73 5.64 5.55
N GLY A 47 -2.57 6.34 4.43
CA GLY A 47 -2.87 7.77 4.34
C GLY A 47 -1.82 8.68 4.99
N LYS A 48 -0.75 8.11 5.57
CA LYS A 48 0.42 8.88 6.05
C LYS A 48 1.58 8.71 5.08
N ASN A 49 2.05 7.48 4.93
CA ASN A 49 3.14 7.13 4.03
C ASN A 49 2.89 5.82 3.27
N LEU A 50 1.75 5.16 3.48
CA LEU A 50 1.30 4.02 2.70
C LEU A 50 0.05 4.38 1.90
N PHE A 51 0.13 4.20 0.58
CA PHE A 51 -0.96 4.52 -0.36
C PHE A 51 -1.26 3.33 -1.27
N PHE A 52 -2.51 3.22 -1.71
CA PHE A 52 -2.98 2.16 -2.60
C PHE A 52 -3.72 2.77 -3.79
N HIS A 53 -3.24 2.52 -5.01
CA HIS A 53 -3.77 3.11 -6.24
C HIS A 53 -3.89 2.09 -7.38
N THR A 54 -4.58 2.48 -8.45
CA THR A 54 -4.71 1.68 -9.68
C THR A 54 -3.92 2.30 -10.84
N ASP A 55 -3.37 3.49 -10.66
CA ASP A 55 -2.55 4.17 -11.67
C ASP A 55 -1.10 3.69 -11.61
N ILE A 56 -0.84 2.63 -12.37
CA ILE A 56 0.49 2.01 -12.47
C ILE A 56 1.46 2.93 -13.21
N ALA A 57 0.99 3.61 -14.26
CA ALA A 57 1.86 4.43 -15.11
C ALA A 57 2.37 5.66 -14.34
N GLY A 58 1.48 6.34 -13.60
CA GLY A 58 1.85 7.44 -12.71
C GLY A 58 2.83 6.99 -11.62
N ALA A 59 2.55 5.87 -10.95
CA ALA A 59 3.41 5.35 -9.89
C ALA A 59 4.82 4.97 -10.38
N ILE A 60 4.95 4.43 -11.60
CA ILE A 60 6.26 4.12 -12.19
C ILE A 60 7.05 5.39 -12.50
N ALA A 61 6.39 6.45 -12.97
CA ALA A 61 7.06 7.69 -13.34
C ALA A 61 7.62 8.47 -12.13
N GLU A 62 6.99 8.32 -10.96
CA GLU A 62 7.31 9.11 -9.76
C GLU A 62 8.20 8.37 -8.75
N THR A 63 8.37 7.05 -8.85
CA THR A 63 9.06 6.25 -7.83
C THR A 63 10.57 6.12 -8.09
N ASP A 64 11.36 6.19 -7.01
CA ASP A 64 12.80 5.93 -7.06
C ASP A 64 13.12 4.43 -7.15
N ILE A 65 12.31 3.60 -6.50
CA ILE A 65 12.47 2.15 -6.44
C ILE A 65 11.15 1.50 -6.80
N PHE A 66 11.21 0.55 -7.73
CA PHE A 66 10.05 -0.25 -8.14
C PHE A 66 10.26 -1.72 -7.77
N LEU A 67 9.26 -2.31 -7.10
CA LEU A 67 9.25 -3.70 -6.68
C LEU A 67 8.14 -4.44 -7.43
N PHE A 68 8.48 -5.57 -8.03
CA PHE A 68 7.52 -6.46 -8.70
C PHE A 68 7.25 -7.67 -7.80
N LEU A 69 5.99 -7.95 -7.49
CA LEU A 69 5.52 -9.06 -6.64
C LEU A 69 4.46 -9.89 -7.35
#